data_AF-A0A2A5IDM5-F1
#
_entry.id   AF-A0A2A5IDM5-F1
#
_cell.length_a   1.000
_cell.length_b   1.000
_cell.length_c   1.000
_cell.angle_alpha   90.00
_cell.angle_beta   90.00
_cell.angle_gamma   90.00
#
_symmetry.space_group_name_H-M   'P 1'
#
loop_
_entity.id
_entity.type
_entity.pdbx_description
1 polymer ?
#
loop_
_entity_poly.entity_id
_entity_poly.type
_entity_poly.pdbx_seq_one_letter_code
_entity_poly.pdbx_strand_id
1 'polypeptide(L)'
;RPKPVDGIIRTITPTQRKIDPSQTLDTDAILPNGQVIARAGSKINPFDRMTLTKHIVFINGDDEEQVKWAVAYSKLHRSKIVLIQGEPFKLAKKESLQFYFDQAGFLSTKWNIQQVPAVVRQEGRILLIDELKI
;
A
#
# COMPACT_ATOMS: atom_id res chain seq x y z
N ARG A 1 -4.10 19.10 -7.82
CA ARG A 1 -4.26 17.84 -7.04
C ARG A 1 -4.40 16.65 -7.99
N PRO A 2 -3.96 15.43 -7.62
CA PRO A 2 -4.16 14.22 -8.41
C PRO A 2 -5.65 13.85 -8.56
N LYS A 3 -5.99 13.05 -9.57
CA LYS A 3 -7.35 12.50 -9.73
C LYS A 3 -7.63 11.48 -8.60
N PRO A 4 -8.76 11.57 -7.87
CA PRO A 4 -9.15 10.56 -6.89
C PRO A 4 -9.23 9.15 -7.49
N VAL A 5 -8.97 8.14 -6.66
CA VAL A 5 -9.23 6.74 -6.99
C VAL A 5 -10.71 6.46 -6.80
N ASP A 6 -11.36 5.99 -7.85
CA ASP A 6 -12.80 5.73 -7.86
C ASP A 6 -13.14 4.44 -7.07
N GLY A 7 -14.33 4.38 -6.47
CA GLY A 7 -14.89 3.16 -5.87
C GLY A 7 -14.45 2.83 -4.43
N ILE A 8 -13.50 3.57 -3.85
CA ILE A 8 -13.05 3.37 -2.47
C ILE A 8 -13.85 4.26 -1.53
N ILE A 9 -14.45 3.67 -0.49
CA ILE A 9 -15.29 4.38 0.48
C ILE A 9 -14.60 4.50 1.85
N ARG A 10 -15.19 5.28 2.75
CA ARG A 10 -14.78 5.25 4.16
C ARG A 10 -15.13 3.89 4.78
N THR A 11 -14.27 3.34 5.63
CA THR A 11 -14.54 2.07 6.32
C THR A 11 -15.78 2.14 7.20
N ILE A 12 -16.76 1.30 6.89
CA ILE A 12 -18.01 1.16 7.63
C ILE A 12 -17.91 -0.05 8.57
N THR A 13 -17.47 -1.17 8.01
CA THR A 13 -17.26 -2.44 8.71
C THR A 13 -15.79 -2.81 8.60
N PRO A 14 -15.06 -2.95 9.73
CA PRO A 14 -13.68 -3.38 9.71
C PRO A 14 -13.54 -4.74 9.05
N THR A 15 -12.51 -4.91 8.22
CA THR A 15 -12.19 -6.20 7.60
C THR A 15 -10.71 -6.49 7.74
N GLN A 16 -10.36 -7.77 7.80
CA GLN A 16 -8.98 -8.23 7.75
C GLN A 16 -8.87 -9.32 6.70
N ARG A 17 -7.85 -9.24 5.84
CA ARG A 17 -7.61 -10.25 4.81
C ARG A 17 -6.13 -10.49 4.57
N LYS A 18 -5.85 -11.70 4.08
CA LYS A 18 -4.50 -12.18 3.75
C LYS A 18 -4.36 -12.28 2.24
N ILE A 19 -3.26 -11.76 1.69
CA ILE A 19 -2.92 -11.84 0.27
C ILE A 19 -1.55 -12.51 0.12
N ASP A 20 -1.46 -13.51 -0.76
CA ASP A 20 -0.18 -14.05 -1.24
C ASP A 20 0.34 -13.13 -2.36
N PRO A 21 1.43 -12.37 -2.14
CA PRO A 21 1.99 -11.46 -3.15
C PRO A 21 2.83 -12.18 -4.20
N SER A 22 2.82 -13.52 -4.22
CA SER A 22 3.54 -14.30 -5.22
C SER A 22 3.05 -13.98 -6.63
N GLN A 23 3.99 -13.77 -7.55
CA GLN A 23 3.71 -13.52 -8.96
C GLN A 23 4.38 -14.58 -9.81
N THR A 24 3.69 -15.00 -10.86
CA THR A 24 4.30 -15.82 -11.92
C THR A 24 5.01 -14.87 -12.88
N LEU A 25 6.27 -15.16 -13.19
CA LEU A 25 7.01 -14.36 -14.16
C LEU A 25 6.53 -14.63 -15.59
N ASP A 26 6.18 -13.59 -16.32
CA ASP A 26 5.81 -13.71 -17.74
C ASP A 26 7.04 -13.88 -18.65
N THR A 27 8.18 -13.36 -18.21
CA THR A 27 9.46 -13.43 -18.92
C THR A 27 10.58 -13.88 -18.00
N ASP A 28 11.67 -14.37 -18.58
CA ASP A 28 12.90 -14.64 -17.83
C ASP A 28 13.34 -13.36 -17.10
N ALA A 29 13.67 -13.51 -15.82
CA ALA A 29 14.30 -12.46 -15.04
C ALA A 29 15.82 -12.61 -15.21
N ILE A 30 16.44 -11.61 -15.83
CA ILE A 30 17.86 -11.64 -16.22
C ILE A 30 18.55 -10.42 -15.58
N LEU A 31 19.66 -10.65 -14.90
CA LEU A 31 20.51 -9.59 -14.36
C LEU A 31 21.26 -8.85 -15.49
N PRO A 32 21.76 -7.62 -15.27
CA PRO A 32 22.50 -6.87 -16.28
C PRO A 32 23.74 -7.59 -16.84
N ASN A 33 24.30 -8.55 -16.09
CA ASN A 33 25.43 -9.39 -16.50
C ASN A 33 25.02 -10.63 -17.32
N GLY A 34 23.74 -10.79 -17.68
CA GLY A 34 23.21 -11.91 -18.45
C GLY A 34 22.83 -13.15 -17.63
N GLN A 35 23.01 -13.13 -16.30
CA GLN A 35 22.62 -14.26 -15.45
C GLN A 35 21.10 -14.34 -15.30
N VAL A 36 20.53 -15.51 -15.62
CA VAL A 36 19.10 -15.80 -15.41
C VAL A 36 18.86 -16.09 -13.92
N ILE A 37 18.08 -15.25 -13.25
CA ILE A 37 17.74 -15.38 -11.82
C ILE A 37 16.42 -16.12 -11.57
N ALA A 38 15.58 -16.23 -12.61
CA ALA A 38 14.40 -17.09 -12.67
C ALA A 38 13.87 -17.15 -14.11
N ARG A 39 13.25 -18.26 -14.48
CA ARG A 39 12.66 -18.45 -15.80
C ARG A 39 11.20 -17.98 -15.85
N ALA A 40 10.71 -17.62 -17.02
CA ALA A 40 9.28 -17.46 -17.27
C ALA A 40 8.50 -18.68 -16.77
N GLY A 41 7.32 -18.45 -16.19
CA GLY A 41 6.50 -19.48 -15.53
C GLY A 41 6.88 -19.76 -14.06
N SER A 42 8.00 -19.23 -13.57
CA SER A 42 8.36 -19.39 -12.15
C SER A 42 7.43 -18.58 -11.26
N LYS A 43 6.81 -19.22 -10.25
CA LYS A 43 6.08 -18.53 -9.17
C LYS A 43 7.07 -18.04 -8.12
N ILE A 44 7.17 -16.73 -7.94
CA ILE A 44 8.11 -16.11 -7.00
C ILE A 44 7.35 -15.27 -5.99
N ASN A 45 7.63 -15.49 -4.71
CA ASN A 45 7.20 -14.58 -3.66
C ASN A 45 8.30 -13.53 -3.42
N PRO A 46 7.99 -12.22 -3.50
CA PRO A 46 8.98 -11.18 -3.22
C PRO A 46 9.57 -11.30 -1.80
N PHE A 47 8.80 -11.83 -0.84
CA PHE A 47 9.24 -11.97 0.54
C PHE A 47 10.29 -13.06 0.80
N ASP A 48 10.65 -13.83 -0.24
CA ASP A 48 11.77 -14.79 -0.17
C ASP A 48 13.13 -14.12 -0.25
N ARG A 49 13.17 -12.87 -0.73
CA ARG A 49 14.41 -12.15 -1.02
C ARG A 49 14.45 -10.74 -0.40
N MET A 50 13.30 -10.20 -0.01
CA MET A 50 13.22 -8.87 0.62
C MET A 50 12.12 -8.83 1.67
N THR A 51 12.18 -7.87 2.58
CA THR A 51 11.13 -7.63 3.57
C THR A 51 10.52 -6.24 3.39
N LEU A 52 9.24 -6.12 3.71
CA LEU A 52 8.55 -4.86 3.78
C LEU A 52 8.97 -4.14 5.07
N THR A 53 9.79 -3.11 4.93
CA THR A 53 10.38 -2.39 6.07
C THR A 53 9.46 -1.35 6.72
N LYS A 54 8.31 -1.05 6.10
CA LYS A 54 7.34 -0.05 6.56
C LYS A 54 5.92 -0.53 6.27
N HIS A 55 4.99 -0.23 7.17
CA HIS A 55 3.57 -0.40 6.86
C HIS A 55 3.17 0.58 5.76
N ILE A 56 2.13 0.24 5.00
CA ILE A 56 1.55 1.12 3.99
C ILE A 56 0.13 1.43 4.42
N VAL A 57 -0.17 2.71 4.61
CA VAL A 57 -1.43 3.18 5.17
C VAL A 57 -2.18 3.93 4.08
N PHE A 58 -3.35 3.44 3.69
CA PHE A 58 -4.23 4.10 2.71
C PHE A 58 -5.27 4.93 3.44
N ILE A 59 -5.44 6.19 3.01
CA ILE A 59 -6.44 7.13 3.56
C ILE A 59 -7.06 7.99 2.48
N ASN A 60 -8.24 8.54 2.75
CA ASN A 60 -8.72 9.74 2.09
C ASN A 60 -8.03 10.97 2.71
N GLY A 61 -7.21 11.67 1.92
CA GLY A 61 -6.48 12.87 2.36
C GLY A 61 -7.32 14.14 2.45
N ASP A 62 -8.55 14.14 1.91
CA ASP A 62 -9.52 15.21 2.14
C ASP A 62 -10.30 15.03 3.47
N ASP A 63 -10.17 13.87 4.13
CA ASP A 63 -10.79 13.56 5.42
C ASP A 63 -9.79 13.84 6.57
N GLU A 64 -10.00 14.93 7.30
CA GLU A 64 -9.07 15.37 8.35
C GLU A 64 -8.91 14.36 9.49
N GLU A 65 -9.93 13.56 9.79
CA GLU A 65 -9.88 12.55 10.84
C GLU A 65 -8.95 11.41 10.43
N GLN A 66 -9.06 10.95 9.18
CA GLN A 66 -8.15 9.94 8.63
C GLN A 66 -6.71 10.45 8.55
N VAL A 67 -6.51 11.72 8.18
CA VAL A 67 -5.16 12.32 8.16
C VAL A 67 -4.55 12.34 9.56
N LYS A 68 -5.29 12.84 10.57
CA LYS A 68 -4.80 12.88 11.97
C LYS A 68 -4.47 11.48 12.48
N TRP A 69 -5.36 10.53 12.24
CA TRP A 69 -5.15 9.13 12.61
C TRP A 69 -3.91 8.53 11.93
N ALA A 70 -3.73 8.72 10.61
CA ALA A 70 -2.61 8.15 9.88
C ALA A 70 -1.27 8.78 10.30
N VAL A 71 -1.24 10.09 10.59
CA VAL A 71 -0.07 10.76 11.15
C VAL A 71 0.29 10.14 12.50
N ALA A 72 -0.67 9.97 13.42
CA ALA A 72 -0.44 9.33 14.71
C ALA A 72 0.04 7.88 14.55
N TYR A 73 -0.62 7.09 13.69
CA TYR A 73 -0.23 5.73 13.37
C TYR A 73 1.20 5.66 12.83
N SER A 74 1.59 6.58 11.94
CA SER A 74 2.93 6.61 11.32
C SER A 74 4.06 6.91 12.31
N LYS A 75 3.76 7.58 13.43
CA LYS A 75 4.71 7.87 14.51
C LYS A 75 4.95 6.64 15.39
N LEU A 76 3.90 5.84 15.62
CA LEU A 76 3.98 4.60 16.41
C LEU A 76 4.53 3.43 15.58
N HIS A 77 4.14 3.37 14.31
CA HIS A 77 4.52 2.33 13.37
C HIS A 77 5.17 2.99 12.16
N ARG A 78 6.43 2.64 11.87
CA ARG A 78 7.15 3.18 10.72
C ARG A 78 6.36 2.91 9.43
N SER A 79 5.76 3.97 8.85
CA SER A 79 4.75 3.82 7.79
C SER A 79 5.02 4.72 6.58
N LYS A 80 4.45 4.36 5.44
CA LYS A 80 4.21 5.25 4.28
C LYS A 80 2.71 5.54 4.22
N ILE A 81 2.35 6.82 4.18
CA ILE A 81 0.95 7.23 4.03
C ILE A 81 0.67 7.43 2.55
N VAL A 82 -0.33 6.74 2.03
CA VAL A 82 -0.75 6.73 0.63
C VAL A 82 -2.18 7.27 0.56
N LEU A 83 -2.38 8.29 -0.26
CA LEU A 83 -3.67 8.91 -0.47
C LEU A 83 -4.41 8.25 -1.62
N ILE A 84 -5.71 7.98 -1.43
CA ILE A 84 -6.65 7.65 -2.52
C ILE A 84 -7.34 8.90 -3.06
N GLN A 85 -7.34 9.98 -2.29
CA GLN A 85 -7.87 11.30 -2.63
C GLN A 85 -7.14 12.38 -1.83
N GLY A 86 -7.08 13.61 -2.35
CA GLY A 86 -6.52 14.78 -1.66
C GLY A 86 -5.18 15.26 -2.22
N GLU A 87 -4.51 16.12 -1.45
CA GLU A 87 -3.33 16.89 -1.91
C GLU A 87 -2.04 16.45 -1.18
N PRO A 88 -1.26 15.49 -1.73
CA PRO A 88 -0.11 14.92 -1.03
C PRO A 88 0.96 15.96 -0.70
N PHE A 89 1.29 16.88 -1.61
CA PHE A 89 2.30 17.91 -1.35
C PHE A 89 1.86 18.91 -0.27
N LYS A 90 0.57 19.25 -0.23
CA LYS A 90 0.02 20.17 0.78
C LYS A 90 0.06 19.53 2.17
N LEU A 91 -0.37 18.26 2.28
CA LEU A 91 -0.29 17.50 3.51
C LEU A 91 1.15 17.28 3.94
N ALA A 92 2.06 17.00 3.00
CA ALA A 92 3.47 16.83 3.30
C ALA A 92 4.09 18.08 3.90
N LYS A 93 3.77 19.26 3.35
CA LYS A 93 4.21 20.55 3.89
C LYS A 93 3.59 20.82 5.27
N LYS A 94 2.29 20.53 5.45
CA LYS A 94 1.56 20.79 6.70
C LYS A 94 2.06 19.93 7.85
N GLU A 95 2.21 18.63 7.62
CA GLU A 95 2.51 17.65 8.67
C GLU A 95 4.01 17.37 8.80
N SER A 96 4.85 17.92 7.92
CA SER A 96 6.29 17.62 7.83
C SER A 96 6.58 16.12 7.67
N LEU A 97 5.72 15.42 6.92
CA LEU A 97 5.80 13.97 6.67
C LEU A 97 5.66 13.67 5.18
N GLN A 98 6.14 12.52 4.74
CA GLN A 98 5.96 12.10 3.34
C GLN A 98 4.57 11.51 3.13
N PHE A 99 3.85 12.07 2.15
CA PHE A 99 2.59 11.53 1.63
C PHE A 99 2.78 11.12 0.17
N TYR A 100 2.29 9.94 -0.16
CA TYR A 100 2.24 9.40 -1.51
C TYR A 100 0.81 9.42 -2.03
N PHE A 101 0.63 9.17 -3.32
CA PHE A 101 -0.69 9.05 -3.93
C PHE A 101 -0.75 7.75 -4.72
N ASP A 102 -1.84 6.99 -4.58
CA ASP A 102 -2.06 5.77 -5.35
C ASP A 102 -2.54 6.12 -6.76
N GLN A 103 -1.60 6.52 -7.62
CA GLN A 103 -1.91 6.97 -8.97
C GLN A 103 -2.64 5.87 -9.75
N ALA A 104 -3.77 6.24 -10.34
CA ALA A 104 -4.66 5.33 -11.07
C ALA A 104 -5.13 4.11 -10.24
N GLY A 105 -5.05 4.17 -8.90
CA GLY A 105 -5.51 3.08 -8.03
C GLY A 105 -4.70 1.79 -8.14
N PHE A 106 -3.43 1.85 -8.57
CA PHE A 106 -2.64 0.66 -8.87
C PHE A 106 -2.52 -0.30 -7.67
N LEU A 107 -2.13 0.21 -6.50
CA LEU A 107 -1.92 -0.62 -5.32
C LEU A 107 -3.25 -1.01 -4.66
N SER A 108 -4.19 -0.07 -4.55
CA SER A 108 -5.51 -0.33 -3.99
C SER A 108 -6.27 -1.38 -4.80
N THR A 109 -6.19 -1.34 -6.14
CA THR A 109 -6.76 -2.39 -7.01
C THR A 109 -6.03 -3.72 -6.80
N LYS A 110 -4.69 -3.72 -6.86
CA LYS A 110 -3.88 -4.95 -6.71
C LYS A 110 -4.12 -5.66 -5.37
N TRP A 111 -4.42 -4.90 -4.32
CA TRP A 111 -4.67 -5.41 -2.97
C TRP A 111 -6.15 -5.44 -2.58
N ASN A 112 -7.02 -5.21 -3.57
CA ASN A 112 -8.48 -5.20 -3.43
C ASN A 112 -8.96 -4.37 -2.23
N ILE A 113 -8.39 -3.17 -2.04
CA ILE A 113 -8.78 -2.21 -1.01
C ILE A 113 -10.07 -1.55 -1.44
N GLN A 114 -11.12 -1.78 -0.65
CA GLN A 114 -12.47 -1.27 -0.91
C GLN A 114 -12.81 -0.13 0.05
N GLN A 115 -12.14 -0.10 1.21
CA GLN A 115 -12.41 0.87 2.26
C GLN A 115 -11.12 1.50 2.80
N VAL A 116 -11.21 2.76 3.21
CA VAL A 116 -10.13 3.48 3.93
C VAL A 116 -10.65 4.15 5.21
N PRO A 117 -9.86 4.20 6.30
CA PRO A 117 -8.45 3.88 6.36
C PRO A 117 -8.15 2.37 6.27
N ALA A 118 -7.06 2.02 5.60
CA ALA A 118 -6.56 0.65 5.53
C ALA A 118 -5.06 0.58 5.79
N VAL A 119 -4.59 -0.49 6.44
CA VAL A 119 -3.19 -0.76 6.72
C VAL A 119 -2.77 -2.04 6.03
N VAL A 120 -1.66 -1.98 5.30
CA VAL A 120 -1.02 -3.13 4.67
C VAL A 120 0.32 -3.39 5.35
N ARG A 121 0.52 -4.62 5.84
CA ARG A 121 1.75 -5.05 6.51
C ARG A 121 2.14 -6.47 6.08
N GLN A 122 3.42 -6.81 6.22
CA GLN A 122 3.88 -8.17 5.97
C GLN A 122 3.66 -9.04 7.21
N GLU A 123 3.22 -10.29 6.99
CA GLU A 123 3.20 -11.36 7.99
C GLU A 123 3.82 -12.61 7.36
N GLY A 124 5.08 -12.91 7.68
CA GLY A 124 5.81 -13.99 7.02
C GLY A 124 5.88 -13.78 5.50
N ARG A 125 5.28 -14.69 4.73
CA ARG A 125 5.26 -14.66 3.25
C ARG A 125 3.99 -14.04 2.66
N ILE A 126 3.12 -13.45 3.48
CA ILE A 126 1.86 -12.85 3.04
C ILE A 126 1.79 -11.36 3.39
N LEU A 127 0.88 -10.66 2.71
CA LEU A 127 0.41 -9.35 3.13
C LEU A 127 -0.86 -9.52 3.97
N LEU A 128 -0.92 -8.84 5.11
CA LEU A 128 -2.15 -8.63 5.84
C LEU A 128 -2.66 -7.23 5.55
N ILE A 129 -3.95 -7.14 5.26
CA ILE A 129 -4.65 -5.88 5.01
C ILE A 129 -5.78 -5.74 6.01
N ASP A 130 -5.70 -4.68 6.80
CA ASP A 130 -6.67 -4.31 7.82
C ASP A 130 -7.40 -3.03 7.37
N GLU A 131 -8.69 -3.13 7.03
CA GLU A 131 -9.56 -1.96 6.86
C GLU A 131 -10.15 -1.60 8.23
N LEU A 132 -9.92 -0.38 8.69
CA LEU A 132 -10.14 0.03 10.07
C LEU A 132 -11.27 1.05 10.16
N LYS A 133 -12.16 0.87 11.14
CA LYS A 133 -13.12 1.90 11.51
C LYS A 133 -12.48 2.81 12.55
N ILE A 134 -12.35 4.08 12.21
CA ILE A 134 -11.89 5.16 13.08
C ILE A 134 -13.02 6.14 13.33
#